data_AF-A0A480AWN8-F1
#
_entry.id   AF-A0A480AWN8-F1
#
_cell.length_a   1.000
_cell.length_b   1.000
_cell.length_c   1.000
_cell.angle_alpha   90.00
_cell.angle_beta   90.00
_cell.angle_gamma   90.00
#
_symmetry.space_group_name_H-M   'P 1'
#
loop_
_entity.id
_entity.type
_entity.pdbx_description
1 polymer ?
#
loop_
_entity_poly.entity_id
_entity_poly.type
_entity_poly.pdbx_seq_one_letter_code
_entity_poly.pdbx_strand_id
1 'polypeptide(L)' 'MKIAISLAKPRNPLVAAAHRRLAGAHRRNTSAQRQRAALALRRELQHERHPDI' A
#
# COMPACT_ATOMS: atom_id res chain seq x y z
N MET A 1 -39.88 -4.20 12.04
CA MET A 1 -38.57 -3.91 11.41
C MET A 1 -37.53 -4.89 11.94
N LYS A 2 -36.71 -5.48 11.08
CA LYS A 2 -35.69 -6.47 11.47
C LYS A 2 -34.31 -5.82 11.41
N ILE A 3 -33.65 -5.69 12.55
CA ILE A 3 -32.26 -5.21 12.62
C ILE A 3 -31.36 -6.40 12.30
N ALA A 4 -30.76 -6.40 11.12
CA ALA A 4 -29.78 -7.40 10.72
C ALA A 4 -28.39 -6.97 11.20
N ILE A 5 -27.89 -7.62 12.25
CA ILE A 5 -26.54 -7.38 12.77
C ILE A 5 -25.62 -8.44 12.17
N SER A 6 -24.64 -8.02 11.35
CA SER A 6 -23.59 -8.94 10.88
C SER A 6 -22.57 -9.16 12.00
N LEU A 7 -22.78 -10.20 12.80
CA LEU A 7 -21.76 -10.69 13.72
C LEU A 7 -20.65 -11.37 12.90
N ALA A 8 -19.51 -10.69 12.78
CA ALA A 8 -18.29 -11.30 12.26
C ALA A 8 -17.86 -12.39 13.24
N LYS A 9 -18.36 -13.62 13.06
CA LYS A 9 -17.86 -14.79 13.79
C LYS A 9 -16.41 -14.97 13.36
N PRO A 10 -15.41 -14.61 14.19
CA PRO A 10 -14.05 -14.51 13.70
C PRO A 10 -13.52 -15.93 13.59
N ARG A 11 -13.62 -16.53 12.39
CA ARG A 11 -12.82 -17.72 12.04
C ARG A 11 -11.33 -17.42 12.15
N ASN A 12 -10.98 -16.13 12.03
CA ASN A 12 -9.65 -15.58 12.20
C ASN A 12 -9.67 -14.53 13.32
N PRO A 13 -8.89 -14.71 14.41
CA PRO A 13 -8.85 -13.77 15.53
C PRO A 13 -8.37 -12.36 15.12
N LEU A 14 -7.70 -12.21 13.97
CA LEU A 14 -7.19 -10.94 13.48
C LEU A 14 -8.17 -10.16 12.60
N VAL A 15 -9.34 -10.71 12.25
CA VAL A 15 -10.26 -10.09 11.27
C VAL A 15 -10.75 -8.71 11.72
N ALA A 16 -11.05 -8.56 13.01
CA ALA A 16 -11.52 -7.30 13.58
C ALA A 16 -10.44 -6.20 13.62
N ALA A 17 -9.17 -6.60 13.74
CA ALA A 17 -8.03 -5.69 13.64
C ALA A 17 -7.75 -5.32 12.17
N ALA A 18 -7.84 -6.29 11.26
CA ALA A 18 -7.67 -6.07 9.83
C ALA A 18 -8.70 -5.09 9.25
N HIS A 19 -9.99 -5.22 9.63
CA HIS A 19 -11.03 -4.26 9.23
C HIS A 19 -10.78 -2.83 9.76
N ARG A 20 -10.08 -2.69 10.87
CA ARG A 20 -9.71 -1.39 11.45
C ARG A 20 -8.39 -0.84 10.90
N ARG A 21 -7.66 -1.62 10.08
CA ARG A 21 -6.42 -1.19 9.46
C ARG A 21 -6.73 -0.18 8.36
N LEU A 22 -6.60 1.10 8.70
CA LEU A 22 -6.62 2.18 7.73
C LEU A 22 -5.23 2.30 7.09
N ALA A 23 -5.18 2.64 5.80
CA ALA A 23 -3.94 3.11 5.20
C ALA A 23 -3.47 4.34 6.00
N GLY A 24 -2.22 4.34 6.46
CA GLY A 24 -1.66 5.48 7.18
C GLY A 24 -1.79 6.76 6.34
N ALA A 25 -1.83 7.93 7.00
CA ALA A 25 -1.99 9.20 6.30
C ALA A 25 -0.94 9.35 5.17
N HIS A 26 -1.40 9.56 3.94
CA HIS A 26 -0.56 9.83 2.78
C HIS A 26 0.07 11.23 2.90
N ARG A 27 1.05 11.36 3.81
CA ARG A 27 1.81 12.58 4.00
C ARG A 27 2.99 12.61 3.04
N ARG A 28 3.36 13.82 2.59
CA ARG A 28 4.63 14.05 1.90
C ARG A 28 5.75 13.81 2.93
N ASN A 29 6.35 12.63 2.87
CA ASN A 29 7.52 12.26 3.67
C ASN A 29 8.78 12.38 2.82
N THR A 30 9.85 12.94 3.39
CA THR A 30 11.17 13.01 2.75
C THR A 30 11.72 11.63 2.41
N SER A 31 11.43 10.59 3.21
CA SER A 31 11.81 9.21 2.89
C SER A 31 11.09 8.69 1.64
N ALA A 32 9.80 8.98 1.49
CA ALA A 32 9.01 8.60 0.32
C ALA A 32 9.47 9.36 -0.94
N GLN A 33 9.87 10.62 -0.80
CA GLN A 33 10.46 11.39 -1.90
C GLN A 33 11.80 10.78 -2.35
N ARG A 34 12.68 10.42 -1.40
CA ARG A 34 13.96 9.76 -1.71
C ARG A 34 13.77 8.41 -2.41
N GLN A 35 12.82 7.59 -1.94
CA GLN A 35 12.48 6.32 -2.59
C GLN A 35 11.99 6.52 -4.03
N ARG A 36 11.12 7.53 -4.24
CA ARG A 36 10.65 7.87 -5.60
C ARG A 36 11.78 8.32 -6.52
N ALA A 37 12.68 9.17 -6.02
CA ALA A 37 13.84 9.61 -6.79
C ALA A 37 14.77 8.45 -7.16
N ALA A 38 15.05 7.54 -6.23
CA ALA A 38 15.86 6.34 -6.51
C ALA A 38 15.19 5.41 -7.54
N LEU A 39 13.86 5.24 -7.46
CA LEU A 39 13.11 4.46 -8.45
C LEU A 39 13.09 5.12 -9.83
N ALA A 40 12.99 6.45 -9.89
CA ALA A 40 13.06 7.19 -11.15
C ALA A 40 14.43 7.02 -11.82
N LEU A 41 15.52 7.25 -11.06
CA LEU A 41 16.87 7.03 -11.53
C LEU A 41 17.10 5.60 -12.02
N ARG A 42 16.61 4.59 -11.27
CA ARG A 42 16.72 3.19 -11.68
C ARG A 42 16.00 2.91 -12.99
N ARG A 43 14.83 3.51 -13.23
CA ARG A 43 14.08 3.37 -14.48
C ARG A 43 14.84 4.01 -15.65
N GLU A 44 15.37 5.20 -15.46
CA GLU A 44 16.18 5.89 -16.46
C GLU A 44 17.40 5.04 -16.85
N LEU A 45 18.17 4.56 -15.86
CA LEU A 45 19.31 3.68 -16.10
C LEU A 45 18.92 2.34 -16.73
N GLN A 46 17.75 1.78 -16.38
CA GLN A 46 17.25 0.55 -17.02
C GLN A 46 16.82 0.79 -18.47
N HIS A 47 16.24 1.95 -18.76
CA HIS A 47 15.86 2.35 -20.11
C HIS A 47 17.09 2.61 -20.98
N GLU A 48 18.11 3.30 -20.45
CA GLU A 48 19.39 3.52 -21.13
C GLU A 48 20.22 2.24 -21.33
N ARG A 49 20.08 1.26 -20.42
CA ARG A 49 20.72 -0.05 -20.56
C ARG A 49 20.05 -0.97 -21.59
N HIS A 50 18.88 -0.60 -22.09
CA HIS A 50 18.19 -1.35 -23.13
C HIS A 50 17.69 -0.38 -24.22
N PRO A 51 18.61 0.29 -24.95
CA PRO A 51 18.19 1.15 -26.06
C PRO A 51 17.72 0.33 -27.26
N ASP A 52 18.15 -0.92 -27.42
CA ASP A 52 17.73 -1.80 -28.51
C ASP A 52 17.84 -3.27 -28.05
N ILE A 53 16.71 -3.99 -27.97
CA ILE A 53 16.44 -5.42 -28.32
C ILE A 53 14.92 -5.62 -28.16
#